data_AF-D8FVU9-F1
#
_entry.id   AF-D8FVU9-F1
#
_cell.length_a   1.000
_cell.length_b   1.000
_cell.length_c   1.000
_cell.angle_alpha   90.00
_cell.angle_beta   90.00
_cell.angle_gamma   90.00
#
_symmetry.space_group_name_H-M   'P 1'
#
loop_
_entity.id
_entity.type
_entity.pdbx_description
1 polymer ?
#
loop_
_entity_poly.entity_id
_entity_poly.type
_entity_poly.pdbx_seq_one_letter_code
_entity_poly.pdbx_strand_id
1 'polypeptide(L)'
;MKMINVLNVSIHNFSAAELLRRLKCEGGVVFTTNVDHLMKLQKDRAFFQAYQEANYRVCDSKIVMYASKFLGSPLQEKISGSDFFPAFYTYYKHDKDVTIFLLGAAEGVAEKAMVEINAKVGRNIVIASHSPSFGFENNVEECHKIVDLINQSGATVLAVGVGSPKQEIWIHKYKDQLKNIKVLLGIGATIDFEAGYRNRAPKWMSEVGLEWFHRLLSEPQRLWKRYLLEGLPFFWLIFQQKLNIYQTPFVISPEFVAPNSQNIAAPKTQRTEASLMAEAQVAKQNTSKPIGQILQEAGLISSEQVAAVLQEQAEDNYRLRFGEILARRGWIKPETIDFLAEHLPNLAATKEKKPLGQYLKSAALLDDDQISTLLIEQRKTGKRFGEMAVHKGWLKAETIDWFLKYVAPELKSMSLV
;
A
#
# COMPACT_ATOMS: atom_id res chain seq x y z
N MET A 1 -4.05 26.52 8.29
CA MET A 1 -3.21 25.96 7.20
C MET A 1 -4.15 25.36 6.15
N LYS A 2 -4.02 25.70 4.85
CA LYS A 2 -4.97 25.20 3.84
C LYS A 2 -4.60 23.76 3.45
N MET A 3 -5.38 22.80 3.95
CA MET A 3 -5.35 21.42 3.50
C MET A 3 -6.47 21.19 2.50
N ILE A 4 -6.24 20.28 1.55
CA ILE A 4 -7.21 19.86 0.55
C ILE A 4 -7.41 18.36 0.69
N ASN A 5 -8.66 17.96 0.92
CA ASN A 5 -9.00 16.56 1.05
C ASN A 5 -9.16 15.94 -0.34
N VAL A 6 -8.37 14.90 -0.61
CA VAL A 6 -8.50 14.07 -1.80
C VAL A 6 -8.67 12.64 -1.30
N LEU A 7 -9.86 12.09 -1.50
CA LEU A 7 -10.30 10.82 -0.90
C LEU A 7 -10.11 10.84 0.63
N ASN A 8 -9.52 9.79 1.21
CA ASN A 8 -9.27 9.65 2.64
C ASN A 8 -7.99 10.35 3.13
N VAL A 9 -7.36 11.24 2.35
CA VAL A 9 -6.12 11.93 2.75
C VAL A 9 -6.22 13.45 2.61
N SER A 10 -5.73 14.15 3.63
CA SER A 10 -5.58 15.61 3.65
C SER A 10 -4.20 16.03 3.11
N ILE A 11 -4.17 16.59 1.90
CA ILE A 11 -2.95 17.06 1.24
C ILE A 11 -2.71 18.52 1.59
N HIS A 12 -1.51 18.87 2.02
CA HIS A 12 -1.13 20.23 2.30
C HIS A 12 -0.96 21.02 1.01
N ASN A 13 -1.62 22.17 0.93
CA ASN A 13 -1.54 23.04 -0.22
C ASN A 13 -0.36 24.01 -0.06
N PHE A 14 0.88 23.52 -0.24
CA PHE A 14 2.11 24.33 -0.18
C PHE A 14 2.74 24.55 -1.55
N SER A 15 3.54 25.60 -1.64
CA SER A 15 4.59 25.69 -2.64
C SER A 15 5.85 24.97 -2.16
N ALA A 16 6.73 24.60 -3.08
CA ALA A 16 8.00 23.97 -2.73
C ALA A 16 8.83 24.88 -1.80
N ALA A 17 8.85 26.19 -2.08
CA ALA A 17 9.54 27.18 -1.26
C ALA A 17 8.95 27.30 0.16
N GLU A 18 7.63 27.21 0.30
CA GLU A 18 6.98 27.19 1.61
C GLU A 18 7.35 25.94 2.41
N LEU A 19 7.32 24.76 1.77
CA LEU A 19 7.70 23.51 2.42
C LEU A 19 9.17 23.55 2.90
N LEU A 20 10.09 24.06 2.09
CA LEU A 20 11.49 24.23 2.49
C LEU A 20 11.61 25.11 3.75
N ARG A 21 11.00 26.29 3.78
CA ARG A 21 11.06 27.16 4.96
C ARG A 21 10.55 26.47 6.22
N ARG A 22 9.45 25.72 6.12
CA ARG A 22 8.88 24.98 7.25
C ARG A 22 9.80 23.88 7.77
N LEU A 23 10.38 23.08 6.87
CA LEU A 23 11.30 22.01 7.27
C LEU A 23 12.52 22.53 8.04
N LYS A 24 12.97 23.76 7.77
CA LYS A 24 14.06 24.37 8.55
C LYS A 24 13.68 24.62 10.01
N CYS A 25 12.45 25.09 10.25
CA CYS A 25 11.99 25.50 11.57
C CYS A 25 11.39 24.35 12.38
N GLU A 26 10.60 23.50 11.72
CA GLU A 26 9.73 22.53 12.37
C GLU A 26 10.27 21.09 12.24
N GLY A 27 11.17 20.82 11.29
CA GLY A 27 11.50 19.45 10.90
C GLY A 27 10.26 18.70 10.40
N GLY A 28 10.31 17.38 10.35
CA GLY A 28 9.15 16.50 10.15
C GLY A 28 9.28 15.47 9.02
N VAL A 29 8.25 14.64 8.90
CA VAL A 29 8.11 13.59 7.88
C VAL A 29 7.37 14.13 6.65
N VAL A 30 7.95 13.97 5.46
CA VAL A 30 7.39 14.42 4.18
C VAL A 30 7.11 13.23 3.26
N PHE A 31 5.86 13.08 2.84
CA PHE A 31 5.43 12.12 1.83
C PHE A 31 4.81 12.81 0.60
N THR A 32 5.18 12.31 -0.58
CA THR A 32 4.76 12.85 -1.88
C THR A 32 3.63 12.00 -2.44
N THR A 33 2.40 12.52 -2.38
CA THR A 33 1.16 11.80 -2.68
C THR A 33 0.83 11.84 -4.17
N ASN A 34 0.81 10.67 -4.81
CA ASN A 34 0.33 10.48 -6.18
C ASN A 34 -0.90 9.55 -6.22
N VAL A 35 -1.40 9.28 -7.43
CA VAL A 35 -2.57 8.42 -7.66
C VAL A 35 -2.38 7.01 -7.08
N ASP A 36 -1.21 6.39 -7.29
CA ASP A 36 -0.92 5.06 -6.77
C ASP A 36 -0.97 5.02 -5.24
N HIS A 37 -0.45 6.06 -4.58
CA HIS A 37 -0.51 6.16 -3.12
C HIS A 37 -1.97 6.28 -2.68
N LEU A 38 -2.76 7.18 -3.29
CA LEU A 38 -4.18 7.35 -2.95
C LEU A 38 -4.98 6.06 -3.11
N MET A 39 -4.65 5.24 -4.12
CA MET A 39 -5.29 3.94 -4.33
C MET A 39 -4.88 2.90 -3.29
N LYS A 40 -3.59 2.82 -2.94
CA LYS A 40 -3.10 1.93 -1.86
C LYS A 40 -3.67 2.33 -0.51
N LEU A 41 -3.81 3.63 -0.25
CA LEU A 41 -4.41 4.18 0.96
C LEU A 41 -5.89 3.80 1.13
N GLN A 42 -6.56 3.29 0.09
CA GLN A 42 -7.91 2.74 0.22
C GLN A 42 -7.94 1.33 0.84
N LYS A 43 -6.81 0.63 0.87
CA LYS A 43 -6.75 -0.82 1.12
C LYS A 43 -5.73 -1.19 2.21
N ASP A 44 -4.61 -0.49 2.27
CA ASP A 44 -3.52 -0.77 3.19
C ASP A 44 -3.62 0.12 4.44
N ARG A 45 -3.98 -0.51 5.57
CA ARG A 45 -4.14 0.18 6.85
C ARG A 45 -2.82 0.67 7.44
N ALA A 46 -1.73 -0.09 7.29
CA ALA A 46 -0.43 0.31 7.83
C ALA A 46 0.11 1.52 7.07
N PHE A 47 -0.05 1.51 5.74
CA PHE A 47 0.29 2.66 4.90
C PHE A 47 -0.58 3.88 5.22
N PHE A 48 -1.88 3.68 5.46
CA PHE A 48 -2.78 4.74 5.90
C PHE A 48 -2.36 5.36 7.24
N GLN A 49 -1.99 4.54 8.22
CA GLN A 49 -1.48 5.01 9.51
C GLN A 49 -0.20 5.84 9.36
N ALA A 50 0.75 5.37 8.55
CA ALA A 50 1.96 6.12 8.25
C ALA A 50 1.65 7.51 7.65
N TYR A 51 0.67 7.58 6.75
CA TYR A 51 0.22 8.83 6.15
C TYR A 51 -0.44 9.78 7.14
N GLN A 52 -1.25 9.27 8.07
CA GLN A 52 -1.93 10.09 9.07
C GLN A 52 -0.92 10.79 9.99
N GLU A 53 0.14 10.11 10.37
CA GLU A 53 1.19 10.65 11.24
C GLU A 53 2.27 11.48 10.52
N ALA A 54 2.22 11.58 9.20
CA ALA A 54 3.15 12.42 8.46
C ALA A 54 2.86 13.91 8.70
N ASN A 55 3.90 14.69 9.01
CA ASN A 55 3.78 16.14 9.20
C ASN A 55 3.40 16.85 7.89
N TYR A 56 3.96 16.39 6.76
CA TYR A 56 3.71 16.99 5.45
C TYR A 56 3.35 15.94 4.41
N ARG A 57 2.14 16.06 3.90
CA ARG A 57 1.62 15.33 2.74
C ARG A 57 1.52 16.31 1.59
N VAL A 58 2.38 16.19 0.58
CA VAL A 58 2.39 17.10 -0.58
C VAL A 58 1.95 16.40 -1.86
N CYS A 59 1.58 17.17 -2.88
CA CYS A 59 1.08 16.64 -4.14
C CYS A 59 2.22 16.29 -5.10
N ASP A 60 2.37 15.02 -5.48
CA ASP A 60 3.43 14.53 -6.39
C ASP A 60 3.01 14.57 -7.87
N SER A 61 1.71 14.68 -8.18
CA SER A 61 1.21 14.45 -9.55
C SER A 61 0.26 15.52 -10.07
N LYS A 62 0.42 15.88 -11.36
CA LYS A 62 -0.52 16.75 -12.08
C LYS A 62 -1.93 16.17 -12.13
N ILE A 63 -2.08 14.85 -12.20
CA ILE A 63 -3.39 14.19 -12.17
C ILE A 63 -4.14 14.51 -10.87
N VAL A 64 -3.45 14.44 -9.72
CA VAL A 64 -4.04 14.82 -8.43
C VAL A 64 -4.33 16.32 -8.37
N MET A 65 -3.48 17.18 -8.95
CA MET A 65 -3.81 18.61 -9.09
C MET A 65 -5.10 18.83 -9.90
N TYR A 66 -5.25 18.17 -11.04
CA TYR A 66 -6.47 18.27 -11.86
C TYR A 66 -7.70 17.74 -11.12
N ALA A 67 -7.58 16.62 -10.41
CA ALA A 67 -8.64 16.09 -9.56
C ALA A 67 -9.04 17.09 -8.46
N SER A 68 -8.07 17.73 -7.80
CA SER A 68 -8.35 18.75 -6.79
C SER A 68 -9.08 19.97 -7.36
N LYS A 69 -8.73 20.40 -8.58
CA LYS A 69 -9.43 21.45 -9.32
C LYS A 69 -10.87 21.04 -9.64
N PHE A 70 -11.08 19.80 -10.10
CA PHE A 70 -12.42 19.24 -10.36
C PHE A 70 -13.28 19.19 -9.10
N LEU A 71 -12.69 18.86 -7.95
CA LEU A 71 -13.35 18.89 -6.64
C LEU A 71 -13.67 20.32 -6.15
N GLY A 72 -13.15 21.36 -6.81
CA GLY A 72 -13.38 22.77 -6.47
C GLY A 72 -12.38 23.36 -5.49
N SER A 73 -11.35 22.59 -5.11
CA SER A 73 -10.29 23.02 -4.19
C SER A 73 -8.92 22.78 -4.84
N PRO A 74 -8.42 23.69 -5.70
CA PRO A 74 -7.19 23.46 -6.45
C PRO A 74 -5.95 23.50 -5.55
N LEU A 75 -5.10 22.47 -5.70
CA LEU A 75 -3.71 22.45 -5.23
C LEU A 75 -2.87 23.43 -6.05
N GLN A 76 -1.96 24.14 -5.39
CA GLN A 76 -1.18 25.23 -5.99
C GLN A 76 0.01 24.72 -6.80
N GLU A 77 0.71 23.69 -6.33
CA GLU A 77 1.97 23.24 -6.92
C GLU A 77 2.11 21.70 -6.87
N LYS A 78 2.80 21.14 -7.88
CA LYS A 78 3.28 19.76 -7.90
C LYS A 78 4.67 19.72 -7.26
N ILE A 79 4.79 19.04 -6.13
CA ILE A 79 6.02 18.81 -5.38
C ILE A 79 6.32 17.30 -5.41
N SER A 80 7.04 16.86 -6.44
CA SER A 80 7.47 15.46 -6.55
C SER A 80 8.80 15.21 -5.87
N GLY A 81 9.06 13.99 -5.41
CA GLY A 81 10.35 13.65 -4.77
C GLY A 81 11.55 13.99 -5.67
N SER A 82 11.41 13.72 -6.97
CA SER A 82 12.42 13.96 -8.00
C SER A 82 12.67 15.44 -8.34
N ASP A 83 11.76 16.34 -7.95
CA ASP A 83 11.93 17.79 -8.09
C ASP A 83 12.32 18.41 -6.73
N PHE A 84 11.70 17.95 -5.65
CA PHE A 84 11.83 18.50 -4.33
C PHE A 84 13.18 18.17 -3.68
N PHE A 85 13.67 16.93 -3.78
CA PHE A 85 14.94 16.57 -3.15
C PHE A 85 16.14 17.33 -3.74
N PRO A 86 16.23 17.54 -5.08
CA PRO A 86 17.21 18.45 -5.66
C PRO A 86 17.09 19.90 -5.20
N ALA A 87 15.87 20.42 -5.15
CA ALA A 87 15.61 21.76 -4.62
C ALA A 87 16.01 21.86 -3.14
N PHE A 88 15.79 20.82 -2.35
CA PHE A 88 16.12 20.74 -0.92
C PHE A 88 17.63 20.86 -0.69
N TYR A 89 18.45 19.98 -1.26
CA TYR A 89 19.89 20.05 -1.02
C TYR A 89 20.51 21.31 -1.63
N THR A 90 19.92 21.86 -2.71
CA THR A 90 20.37 23.11 -3.33
C THR A 90 20.06 24.31 -2.44
N TYR A 91 18.86 24.34 -1.84
CA TYR A 91 18.44 25.40 -0.92
C TYR A 91 19.32 25.43 0.34
N TYR A 92 19.65 24.27 0.90
CA TYR A 92 20.49 24.14 2.10
C TYR A 92 21.99 23.96 1.81
N LYS A 93 22.45 24.25 0.60
CA LYS A 93 23.85 24.01 0.21
C LYS A 93 24.87 24.73 1.09
N HIS A 94 24.52 25.85 1.72
CA HIS A 94 25.42 26.62 2.59
C HIS A 94 25.17 26.39 4.08
N ASP A 95 24.16 25.59 4.43
CA ASP A 95 23.74 25.32 5.79
C ASP A 95 24.47 24.09 6.34
N LYS A 96 25.48 24.31 7.19
CA LYS A 96 26.33 23.23 7.72
C LYS A 96 25.57 22.27 8.66
N ASP A 97 24.43 22.69 9.21
CA ASP A 97 23.61 21.86 10.09
C ASP A 97 22.76 20.85 9.31
N VAL A 98 22.67 21.02 7.98
CA VAL A 98 21.96 20.11 7.09
C VAL A 98 22.96 19.10 6.52
N THR A 99 22.81 17.86 6.99
CA THR A 99 23.58 16.69 6.56
C THR A 99 22.63 15.54 6.26
N ILE A 100 22.85 14.87 5.14
CA ILE A 100 21.90 13.91 4.56
C ILE A 100 22.45 12.49 4.65
N PHE A 101 21.59 11.56 5.06
CA PHE A 101 21.76 10.13 4.88
C PHE A 101 20.85 9.65 3.74
N LEU A 102 21.41 8.93 2.76
CA LEU A 102 20.64 8.27 1.70
C LEU A 102 20.37 6.81 2.06
N LEU A 103 19.10 6.40 2.14
CA LEU A 103 18.72 5.00 2.36
C LEU A 103 17.92 4.47 1.17
N GLY A 104 18.47 3.50 0.43
CA GLY A 104 17.73 2.82 -0.64
C GLY A 104 18.55 2.61 -1.91
N ALA A 105 17.84 2.42 -3.03
CA ALA A 105 18.39 1.97 -4.30
C ALA A 105 19.16 0.64 -4.23
N ALA A 106 19.66 0.17 -5.37
CA ALA A 106 20.50 -1.03 -5.43
C ALA A 106 21.90 -0.76 -4.83
N GLU A 107 22.64 -1.83 -4.54
CA GLU A 107 24.02 -1.75 -4.06
C GLU A 107 24.88 -0.84 -4.96
N GLY A 108 25.65 0.05 -4.34
CA GLY A 108 26.49 1.06 -5.02
C GLY A 108 25.74 2.27 -5.61
N VAL A 109 24.41 2.21 -5.79
CA VAL A 109 23.65 3.33 -6.40
C VAL A 109 23.53 4.52 -5.45
N ALA A 110 23.24 4.28 -4.17
CA ALA A 110 23.13 5.37 -3.18
C ALA A 110 24.49 6.05 -2.92
N GLU A 111 25.59 5.29 -2.94
CA GLU A 111 26.95 5.82 -2.82
C GLU A 111 27.31 6.69 -4.03
N LYS A 112 26.98 6.23 -5.25
CA LYS A 112 27.16 7.05 -6.44
C LYS A 112 26.33 8.34 -6.38
N ALA A 113 25.07 8.28 -5.96
CA ALA A 113 24.24 9.47 -5.76
C ALA A 113 24.87 10.44 -4.76
N MET A 114 25.42 9.94 -3.65
CA MET A 114 26.15 10.75 -2.68
C MET A 114 27.32 11.52 -3.33
N VAL A 115 28.16 10.85 -4.13
CA VAL A 115 29.29 11.48 -4.84
C VAL A 115 28.80 12.57 -5.79
N GLU A 116 27.82 12.27 -6.63
CA GLU A 116 27.27 13.20 -7.63
C GLU A 116 26.60 14.42 -6.98
N ILE A 117 25.82 14.22 -5.91
CA ILE A 117 25.17 15.32 -5.18
C ILE A 117 26.22 16.21 -4.53
N ASN A 118 27.22 15.63 -3.85
CA ASN A 118 28.27 16.41 -3.20
C ASN A 118 29.10 17.22 -4.21
N ALA A 119 29.37 16.66 -5.39
CA ALA A 119 30.03 17.37 -6.48
C ALA A 119 29.19 18.55 -6.99
N LYS A 120 27.87 18.36 -7.20
CA LYS A 120 26.93 19.43 -7.60
C LYS A 120 26.82 20.55 -6.55
N VAL A 121 26.87 20.19 -5.27
CA VAL A 121 26.67 21.11 -4.14
C VAL A 121 27.97 21.84 -3.77
N GLY A 122 29.13 21.25 -4.04
CA GLY A 122 30.44 21.80 -3.68
C GLY A 122 30.82 21.60 -2.21
N ARG A 123 30.14 20.68 -1.50
CA ARG A 123 30.49 20.22 -0.15
C ARG A 123 29.94 18.82 0.11
N ASN A 124 30.45 18.18 1.16
CA ASN A 124 29.90 16.92 1.69
C ASN A 124 28.60 17.19 2.44
N ILE A 125 27.50 17.41 1.71
CA ILE A 125 26.16 17.55 2.28
C ILE A 125 25.52 16.18 2.54
N VAL A 126 25.73 15.23 1.65
CA VAL A 126 25.40 13.82 1.87
C VAL A 126 26.62 13.19 2.54
N ILE A 127 26.46 12.77 3.79
CA ILE A 127 27.57 12.31 4.63
C ILE A 127 27.63 10.79 4.78
N ALA A 128 26.54 10.11 4.44
CA ALA A 128 26.44 8.66 4.48
C ALA A 128 25.35 8.16 3.52
N SER A 129 25.49 6.92 3.09
CA SER A 129 24.53 6.23 2.25
C SER A 129 24.50 4.74 2.57
N HIS A 130 23.35 4.11 2.42
CA HIS A 130 23.21 2.67 2.56
C HIS A 130 22.14 2.11 1.60
N SER A 131 22.49 1.03 0.90
CA SER A 131 21.56 0.26 0.08
C SER A 131 21.16 -1.00 0.86
N PRO A 132 19.91 -1.10 1.37
CA PRO A 132 19.49 -2.25 2.16
C PRO A 132 19.23 -3.47 1.27
N SER A 133 19.16 -4.65 1.88
CA SER A 133 18.83 -5.89 1.18
C SER A 133 17.40 -5.87 0.62
N PHE A 134 17.13 -6.72 -0.38
CA PHE A 134 15.78 -6.85 -0.91
C PHE A 134 14.85 -7.44 0.14
N GLY A 135 13.81 -6.71 0.52
CA GLY A 135 12.85 -7.15 1.53
C GLY A 135 13.30 -6.88 2.98
N PHE A 136 14.33 -6.05 3.18
CA PHE A 136 14.87 -5.67 4.51
C PHE A 136 13.80 -5.22 5.50
N GLU A 137 12.67 -4.67 5.03
CA GLU A 137 11.57 -4.22 5.89
C GLU A 137 10.95 -5.35 6.73
N ASN A 138 11.14 -6.60 6.30
CA ASN A 138 10.69 -7.81 6.99
C ASN A 138 11.77 -8.42 7.91
N ASN A 139 13.01 -7.92 7.83
CA ASN A 139 14.14 -8.35 8.64
C ASN A 139 14.37 -7.34 9.77
N VAL A 140 13.96 -7.70 10.99
CA VAL A 140 13.99 -6.79 12.15
C VAL A 140 15.43 -6.47 12.54
N GLU A 141 16.33 -7.45 12.50
CA GLU A 141 17.75 -7.28 12.79
C GLU A 141 18.42 -6.33 11.81
N GLU A 142 18.13 -6.45 10.52
CA GLU A 142 18.63 -5.53 9.51
C GLU A 142 18.07 -4.12 9.69
N CYS A 143 16.77 -3.99 9.98
CA CYS A 143 16.17 -2.69 10.29
C CYS A 143 16.86 -2.00 11.48
N HIS A 144 17.14 -2.73 12.56
CA HIS A 144 17.86 -2.18 13.70
C HIS A 144 19.30 -1.77 13.35
N LYS A 145 20.01 -2.58 12.57
CA LYS A 145 21.35 -2.20 12.05
C LYS A 145 21.29 -0.91 11.22
N ILE A 146 20.26 -0.75 10.37
CA ILE A 146 20.06 0.47 9.58
C ILE A 146 19.80 1.67 10.49
N VAL A 147 18.96 1.53 11.52
CA VAL A 147 18.71 2.58 12.51
C VAL A 147 20.01 2.98 13.22
N ASP A 148 20.84 2.00 13.60
CA ASP A 148 22.14 2.25 14.24
C ASP A 148 23.10 2.98 13.30
N LEU A 149 23.20 2.56 12.03
CA LEU A 149 24.00 3.24 11.01
C LEU A 149 23.57 4.70 10.83
N ILE A 150 22.26 4.96 10.76
CA ILE A 150 21.73 6.33 10.63
C ILE A 150 22.11 7.16 11.86
N ASN A 151 21.91 6.62 13.07
CA ASN A 151 22.24 7.32 14.31
C ASN A 151 23.74 7.61 14.44
N GLN A 152 24.60 6.68 14.04
CA GLN A 152 26.06 6.83 14.08
C GLN A 152 26.60 7.81 13.03
N SER A 153 25.89 7.97 11.91
CA SER A 153 26.34 8.87 10.82
C SER A 153 26.41 10.35 11.21
N GLY A 154 25.61 10.78 12.20
CA GLY A 154 25.45 12.20 12.52
C GLY A 154 24.59 12.99 11.52
N ALA A 155 23.86 12.31 10.64
CA ALA A 155 22.96 12.97 9.70
C ALA A 155 21.79 13.65 10.42
N THR A 156 21.34 14.78 9.87
CA THR A 156 20.14 15.50 10.35
C THR A 156 18.93 15.32 9.44
N VAL A 157 19.14 14.77 8.24
CA VAL A 157 18.11 14.48 7.25
C VAL A 157 18.24 13.05 6.78
N LEU A 158 17.12 12.32 6.74
CA LEU A 158 17.06 10.99 6.14
C LEU A 158 16.22 11.05 4.86
N ALA A 159 16.83 10.70 3.73
CA ALA A 159 16.14 10.58 2.46
C ALA A 159 16.03 9.10 2.05
N VAL A 160 14.80 8.58 2.03
CA VAL A 160 14.51 7.16 1.82
C VAL A 160 13.95 6.92 0.42
N GLY A 161 14.63 6.08 -0.35
CA GLY A 161 14.31 5.73 -1.73
C GLY A 161 14.21 4.22 -1.97
N VAL A 162 13.39 3.52 -1.17
CA VAL A 162 13.12 2.07 -1.32
C VAL A 162 11.77 1.77 -1.99
N GLY A 163 11.01 2.82 -2.32
CA GLY A 163 9.71 2.72 -2.98
C GLY A 163 8.53 2.64 -2.00
N SER A 164 7.36 2.99 -2.50
CA SER A 164 6.11 3.03 -1.73
C SER A 164 5.31 1.73 -1.90
N PRO A 165 4.71 1.16 -0.83
CA PRO A 165 4.49 1.74 0.50
C PRO A 165 5.62 1.53 1.53
N LYS A 166 6.67 0.80 1.15
CA LYS A 166 7.73 0.33 2.07
C LYS A 166 8.40 1.46 2.82
N GLN A 167 8.80 2.51 2.12
CA GLN A 167 9.51 3.64 2.73
C GLN A 167 8.64 4.36 3.78
N GLU A 168 7.35 4.55 3.51
CA GLU A 168 6.46 5.26 4.42
C GLU A 168 6.18 4.42 5.68
N ILE A 169 5.91 3.13 5.51
CA ILE A 169 5.69 2.21 6.63
C ILE A 169 6.95 2.06 7.48
N TRP A 170 8.12 1.93 6.85
CA TRP A 170 9.39 1.82 7.56
C TRP A 170 9.71 3.10 8.35
N ILE A 171 9.52 4.27 7.73
CA ILE A 171 9.69 5.56 8.41
C ILE A 171 8.75 5.65 9.61
N HIS A 172 7.46 5.36 9.44
CA HIS A 172 6.49 5.42 10.53
C HIS A 172 6.86 4.50 11.69
N LYS A 173 7.38 3.30 11.41
CA LYS A 173 7.78 2.32 12.43
C LYS A 173 9.03 2.71 13.22
N TYR A 174 10.02 3.34 12.59
CA TYR A 174 11.34 3.56 13.20
C TYR A 174 11.70 5.03 13.46
N LYS A 175 10.89 6.00 13.02
CA LYS A 175 11.18 7.44 13.17
C LYS A 175 11.54 7.84 14.61
N ASP A 176 10.89 7.27 15.61
CA ASP A 176 11.09 7.64 17.02
C ASP A 176 12.42 7.11 17.59
N GLN A 177 13.09 6.20 16.88
CA GLN A 177 14.41 5.68 17.24
C GLN A 177 15.57 6.48 16.61
N LEU A 178 15.25 7.42 15.71
CA LEU A 178 16.23 8.23 14.98
C LEU A 178 16.54 9.51 15.77
N LYS A 179 17.66 9.52 16.48
CA LYS A 179 17.98 10.55 17.49
C LYS A 179 18.35 11.90 16.89
N ASN A 180 19.06 11.88 15.76
CA ASN A 180 19.64 13.08 15.16
C ASN A 180 18.80 13.62 13.99
N ILE A 181 17.88 12.80 13.46
CA ILE A 181 17.13 13.11 12.25
C ILE A 181 15.99 14.08 12.57
N LYS A 182 16.05 15.27 11.97
CA LYS A 182 15.02 16.30 12.06
C LYS A 182 14.05 16.24 10.89
N VAL A 183 14.49 15.79 9.72
CA VAL A 183 13.68 15.74 8.50
C VAL A 183 13.76 14.35 7.88
N LEU A 184 12.61 13.77 7.54
CA LEU A 184 12.49 12.48 6.88
C LEU A 184 11.76 12.65 5.56
N LEU A 185 12.37 12.23 4.46
CA LEU A 185 11.84 12.40 3.11
C LEU A 185 11.62 11.03 2.45
N GLY A 186 10.37 10.70 2.11
CA GLY A 186 10.08 9.59 1.21
C GLY A 186 10.24 10.04 -0.25
N ILE A 187 11.33 9.65 -0.91
CA ILE A 187 11.72 10.19 -2.23
C ILE A 187 11.62 9.16 -3.37
N GLY A 188 11.25 7.91 -3.09
CA GLY A 188 11.06 6.89 -4.12
C GLY A 188 12.31 6.69 -4.99
N ALA A 189 12.14 6.66 -6.32
CA ALA A 189 13.23 6.42 -7.28
C ALA A 189 14.21 7.60 -7.47
N THR A 190 14.16 8.61 -6.61
CA THR A 190 14.98 9.82 -6.77
C THR A 190 16.48 9.55 -6.62
N ILE A 191 16.86 8.57 -5.79
CA ILE A 191 18.27 8.17 -5.64
C ILE A 191 18.83 7.65 -6.98
N ASP A 192 18.07 6.81 -7.70
CA ASP A 192 18.47 6.32 -9.03
C ASP A 192 18.65 7.46 -10.06
N PHE A 193 17.82 8.50 -9.99
CA PHE A 193 17.93 9.67 -10.86
C PHE A 193 19.18 10.49 -10.54
N GLU A 194 19.47 10.73 -9.26
CA GLU A 194 20.65 11.49 -8.85
C GLU A 194 21.97 10.76 -9.15
N ALA A 195 21.97 9.43 -9.11
CA ALA A 195 23.09 8.59 -9.53
C ALA A 195 23.24 8.45 -11.07
N GLY A 196 22.29 9.01 -11.85
CA GLY A 196 22.30 8.96 -13.31
C GLY A 196 22.00 7.58 -13.92
N TYR A 197 21.43 6.64 -13.15
CA TYR A 197 21.07 5.31 -13.66
C TYR A 197 19.72 5.29 -14.38
N ARG A 198 18.87 6.29 -14.14
CA ARG A 198 17.59 6.45 -14.82
C ARG A 198 17.45 7.85 -15.41
N ASN A 199 16.91 7.92 -16.61
CA ASN A 199 16.56 9.21 -17.22
C ASN A 199 15.22 9.70 -16.69
N ARG A 200 15.14 10.99 -16.35
CA ARG A 200 13.87 11.65 -16.05
C ARG A 200 13.04 11.82 -17.32
N ALA A 201 11.72 11.85 -17.17
CA ALA A 201 10.85 12.26 -18.27
C ALA A 201 11.19 13.71 -18.70
N PRO A 202 11.09 14.06 -19.99
CA PRO A 202 11.25 15.43 -20.45
C PRO A 202 10.40 16.41 -19.64
N LYS A 203 10.96 17.59 -19.31
CA LYS A 203 10.29 18.57 -18.43
C LYS A 203 8.88 18.94 -18.91
N TRP A 204 8.71 19.18 -20.20
CA TRP A 204 7.40 19.51 -20.77
C TRP A 204 6.35 18.41 -20.51
N MET A 205 6.73 17.12 -20.53
CA MET A 205 5.81 16.01 -20.24
C MET A 205 5.41 16.01 -18.77
N SER A 206 6.35 16.26 -17.85
CA SER A 206 6.06 16.40 -16.42
C SER A 206 5.12 17.58 -16.14
N GLU A 207 5.33 18.71 -16.82
CA GLU A 207 4.55 19.94 -16.63
C GLU A 207 3.08 19.80 -17.07
N VAL A 208 2.82 19.07 -18.17
CA VAL A 208 1.46 18.81 -18.65
C VAL A 208 0.80 17.58 -17.99
N GLY A 209 1.59 16.73 -17.30
CA GLY A 209 1.11 15.55 -16.59
C GLY A 209 1.19 14.23 -17.37
N LEU A 210 2.04 14.15 -18.40
CA LEU A 210 2.32 12.96 -19.20
C LEU A 210 3.55 12.15 -18.73
N GLU A 211 4.13 12.49 -17.57
CA GLU A 211 5.26 11.75 -16.99
C GLU A 211 4.93 10.26 -16.77
N TRP A 212 3.71 9.94 -16.35
CA TRP A 212 3.28 8.55 -16.19
C TRP A 212 3.30 7.79 -17.53
N PHE A 213 2.92 8.44 -18.63
CA PHE A 213 2.89 7.84 -19.97
C PHE A 213 4.31 7.57 -20.48
N HIS A 214 5.22 8.55 -20.32
CA HIS A 214 6.65 8.34 -20.60
C HIS A 214 7.18 7.12 -19.85
N ARG A 215 6.92 7.05 -18.54
CA ARG A 215 7.37 5.91 -17.71
C ARG A 215 6.75 4.59 -18.15
N LEU A 216 5.47 4.57 -18.51
CA LEU A 216 4.81 3.38 -19.02
C LEU A 216 5.48 2.86 -20.30
N LEU A 217 5.86 3.75 -21.22
CA LEU A 217 6.59 3.37 -22.42
C LEU A 217 8.00 2.86 -22.12
N SER A 218 8.66 3.41 -21.09
CA SER A 218 9.99 2.95 -20.67
C SER A 218 9.96 1.62 -19.91
N GLU A 219 8.92 1.34 -19.13
CA GLU A 219 8.81 0.17 -18.26
C GLU A 219 7.42 -0.49 -18.35
N PRO A 220 6.98 -0.92 -19.55
CA PRO A 220 5.59 -1.32 -19.78
C PRO A 220 5.19 -2.52 -18.93
N GLN A 221 6.02 -3.55 -18.87
CA GLN A 221 5.77 -4.78 -18.10
C GLN A 221 5.55 -4.53 -16.60
N ARG A 222 6.19 -3.49 -16.06
CA ARG A 222 6.11 -3.15 -14.63
C ARG A 222 4.96 -2.18 -14.31
N LEU A 223 4.67 -1.24 -15.20
CA LEU A 223 3.78 -0.10 -14.88
C LEU A 223 2.37 -0.23 -15.46
N TRP A 224 2.12 -1.14 -16.40
CA TRP A 224 0.79 -1.28 -17.00
C TRP A 224 -0.29 -1.64 -15.97
N LYS A 225 -0.03 -2.61 -15.08
CA LYS A 225 -0.96 -3.00 -14.01
C LYS A 225 -1.24 -1.83 -13.08
N ARG A 226 -0.17 -1.16 -12.64
CA ARG A 226 -0.22 0.00 -11.75
C ARG A 226 -1.09 1.14 -12.30
N TYR A 227 -1.01 1.43 -13.60
CA TYR A 227 -1.75 2.57 -14.16
C TYR A 227 -3.14 2.17 -14.66
N LEU A 228 -3.26 1.05 -15.38
CA LEU A 228 -4.51 0.67 -16.05
C LEU A 228 -5.44 -0.13 -15.15
N LEU A 229 -4.92 -0.97 -14.25
CA LEU A 229 -5.77 -1.76 -13.35
C LEU A 229 -5.94 -1.05 -12.00
N GLU A 230 -4.83 -0.66 -11.38
CA GLU A 230 -4.85 -0.08 -10.02
C GLU A 230 -5.20 1.42 -10.03
N GLY A 231 -4.78 2.15 -11.07
CA GLY A 231 -4.96 3.59 -11.20
C GLY A 231 -6.34 4.02 -11.69
N LEU A 232 -6.99 3.28 -12.60
CA LEU A 232 -8.29 3.70 -13.17
C LEU A 232 -9.42 3.88 -12.13
N PRO A 233 -9.55 3.04 -11.09
CA PRO A 233 -10.57 3.23 -10.06
C PRO A 233 -10.47 4.58 -9.32
N PHE A 234 -9.31 5.26 -9.36
CA PHE A 234 -9.12 6.61 -8.82
C PHE A 234 -10.17 7.60 -9.33
N PHE A 235 -10.42 7.62 -10.65
CA PHE A 235 -11.33 8.59 -11.25
C PHE A 235 -12.77 8.37 -10.79
N TRP A 236 -13.18 7.11 -10.60
CA TRP A 236 -14.48 6.77 -10.04
C TRP A 236 -14.62 7.24 -8.59
N LEU A 237 -13.59 7.01 -7.76
CA LEU A 237 -13.59 7.48 -6.37
C LEU A 237 -13.62 9.02 -6.27
N ILE A 238 -12.89 9.73 -7.14
CA ILE A 238 -12.94 11.20 -7.22
C ILE A 238 -14.33 11.66 -7.63
N PHE A 239 -14.98 10.98 -8.57
CA PHE A 239 -16.36 11.28 -8.95
C PHE A 239 -17.34 11.05 -7.79
N GLN A 240 -17.21 9.93 -7.07
CA GLN A 240 -17.97 9.69 -5.85
C GLN A 240 -17.73 10.76 -4.78
N GLN A 241 -16.49 11.23 -4.61
CA GLN A 241 -16.16 12.32 -3.69
C GLN A 241 -16.83 13.63 -4.13
N LYS A 242 -16.84 13.93 -5.43
CA LYS A 242 -17.53 15.11 -5.98
C LYS A 242 -19.03 15.08 -5.70
N LEU A 243 -19.64 13.90 -5.72
CA LEU A 243 -21.06 13.67 -5.41
C LEU A 243 -21.34 13.51 -3.91
N ASN A 244 -20.33 13.64 -3.04
CA ASN A 244 -20.44 13.42 -1.59
C ASN A 244 -20.94 12.01 -1.18
N ILE A 245 -20.69 11.00 -2.00
CA ILE A 245 -21.06 9.59 -1.73
C ILE A 245 -19.85 8.69 -1.48
N TYR A 246 -18.64 9.25 -1.56
CA TYR A 246 -17.41 8.52 -1.21
C TYR A 246 -17.40 8.18 0.29
N GLN A 247 -17.12 6.91 0.60
CA GLN A 247 -16.96 6.43 1.97
C GLN A 247 -15.49 6.14 2.26
N THR A 248 -15.00 6.62 3.39
CA THR A 248 -13.62 6.39 3.81
C THR A 248 -13.48 4.95 4.31
N PRO A 249 -12.51 4.17 3.80
CA PRO A 249 -12.36 2.77 4.20
C PRO A 249 -11.86 2.60 5.65
N PHE A 250 -11.24 3.64 6.20
CA PHE A 250 -10.72 3.67 7.56
C PHE A 250 -11.26 4.88 8.33
N VAL A 251 -11.37 4.75 9.65
CA VAL A 251 -11.75 5.87 10.54
C VAL A 251 -10.62 6.89 10.52
N ILE A 252 -10.94 8.14 10.16
CA ILE A 252 -9.99 9.26 10.16
C ILE A 252 -10.00 9.88 11.56
N SER A 253 -8.84 10.04 12.20
CA SER A 253 -8.75 10.75 13.48
C SER A 253 -9.20 12.22 13.32
N PRO A 254 -10.02 12.78 14.24
CA PRO A 254 -10.65 14.10 14.07
C PRO A 254 -9.68 15.27 13.84
N GLU A 255 -8.44 15.15 14.32
CA GLU A 255 -7.40 16.18 14.24
C GLU A 255 -6.92 16.47 12.81
N PHE A 256 -7.19 15.59 11.85
CA PHE A 256 -6.71 15.71 10.46
C PHE A 256 -7.79 16.15 9.46
N VAL A 257 -8.99 16.46 9.95
CA VAL A 257 -10.13 16.88 9.14
C VAL A 257 -10.10 18.40 8.95
N ALA A 258 -9.95 18.88 7.71
CA ALA A 258 -10.01 20.31 7.40
C ALA A 258 -11.38 20.91 7.81
N PRO A 259 -11.42 22.14 8.37
CA PRO A 259 -12.63 22.74 8.97
C PRO A 259 -13.80 23.00 8.00
N ASN A 260 -13.63 22.82 6.69
CA ASN A 260 -14.71 22.99 5.69
C ASN A 260 -15.49 21.70 5.38
N SER A 261 -15.48 20.72 6.30
CA SER A 261 -16.26 19.47 6.17
C SER A 261 -17.40 19.38 7.18
N GLN A 262 -18.04 20.51 7.47
CA GLN A 262 -19.36 20.53 8.12
C GLN A 262 -20.43 20.07 7.10
N ASN A 263 -20.42 18.78 6.78
CA ASN A 263 -21.57 17.99 6.30
C ASN A 263 -21.21 16.50 6.16
N ILE A 264 -20.34 15.97 7.02
CA ILE A 264 -20.23 14.53 7.21
C ILE A 264 -21.13 14.18 8.39
N ALA A 265 -22.36 13.78 8.10
CA ALA A 265 -23.26 13.23 9.10
C ALA A 265 -22.56 12.02 9.76
N ALA A 266 -22.29 12.13 11.06
CA ALA A 266 -21.81 11.00 11.85
C ALA A 266 -22.84 9.85 11.77
N PRO A 267 -22.42 8.58 11.63
CA PRO A 267 -23.37 7.47 11.72
C PRO A 267 -23.85 7.38 13.17
N LYS A 268 -25.15 7.58 13.39
CA LYS A 268 -25.82 7.22 14.65
C LYS A 268 -25.82 5.69 14.80
N THR A 269 -24.84 5.16 15.52
CA THR A 269 -24.95 3.84 16.15
C THR A 269 -24.11 3.84 17.42
N GLN A 270 -24.77 3.97 18.58
CA GLN A 270 -24.13 3.69 19.87
C GLN A 270 -23.75 2.20 19.88
N ARG A 271 -22.45 1.91 19.99
CA ARG A 271 -21.90 0.56 20.17
C ARG A 271 -21.25 0.51 21.54
N THR A 272 -21.59 -0.49 22.34
CA THR A 272 -21.06 -0.72 23.69
C THR A 272 -19.64 -1.30 23.64
N GLU A 273 -18.79 -0.93 24.59
CA GLU A 273 -17.39 -1.37 24.71
C GLU A 273 -17.21 -2.90 24.71
N ALA A 274 -18.20 -3.64 25.20
CA ALA A 274 -18.21 -5.10 25.17
C ALA A 274 -18.21 -5.67 23.73
N SER A 275 -18.85 -4.99 22.77
CA SER A 275 -18.86 -5.39 21.36
C SER A 275 -17.52 -5.18 20.68
N LEU A 276 -16.77 -4.14 21.07
CA LEU A 276 -15.44 -3.84 20.53
C LEU A 276 -14.39 -4.83 21.04
N MET A 277 -14.53 -5.30 22.28
CA MET A 277 -13.63 -6.30 22.85
C MET A 277 -13.82 -7.69 22.26
N ALA A 278 -15.06 -8.11 21.98
CA ALA A 278 -15.34 -9.38 21.32
C ALA A 278 -14.81 -9.41 19.87
N GLU A 279 -14.98 -8.30 19.11
CA GLU A 279 -14.46 -8.16 17.74
C GLU A 279 -12.91 -8.19 17.71
N ALA A 280 -12.24 -7.58 18.70
CA ALA A 280 -10.77 -7.60 18.81
C ALA A 280 -10.19 -8.98 19.16
N GLN A 281 -10.93 -9.82 19.88
CA GLN A 281 -10.49 -11.14 20.31
C GLN A 281 -10.61 -12.19 19.20
N VAL A 282 -11.66 -12.09 18.37
CA VAL A 282 -11.83 -12.91 17.16
C VAL A 282 -10.81 -12.55 16.07
N ALA A 283 -10.48 -11.26 15.91
CA ALA A 283 -9.46 -10.81 14.96
C ALA A 283 -8.03 -11.25 15.36
N LYS A 284 -7.73 -11.35 16.66
CA LYS A 284 -6.43 -11.81 17.18
C LYS A 284 -6.19 -13.32 17.03
N GLN A 285 -7.23 -14.14 16.93
CA GLN A 285 -7.09 -15.60 16.84
C GLN A 285 -6.72 -16.13 15.45
N ASN A 286 -6.87 -15.33 14.38
CA ASN A 286 -6.77 -15.82 13.00
C ASN A 286 -5.57 -15.30 12.20
N THR A 287 -4.60 -14.61 12.81
CA THR A 287 -3.43 -14.05 12.11
C THR A 287 -2.17 -14.94 12.14
N SER A 288 -2.21 -16.17 12.68
CA SER A 288 -1.00 -16.99 12.88
C SER A 288 -0.91 -18.28 12.06
N LYS A 289 -1.88 -18.63 11.21
CA LYS A 289 -1.84 -19.88 10.44
C LYS A 289 -1.09 -19.69 9.11
N PRO A 290 -0.10 -20.54 8.78
CA PRO A 290 0.57 -20.51 7.48
C PRO A 290 -0.40 -20.73 6.31
N ILE A 291 -0.14 -20.08 5.17
CA ILE A 291 -1.02 -20.15 3.99
C ILE A 291 -1.22 -21.58 3.46
N GLY A 292 -0.20 -22.44 3.54
CA GLY A 292 -0.30 -23.85 3.16
C GLY A 292 -1.33 -24.62 4.00
N GLN A 293 -1.40 -24.34 5.30
CA GLN A 293 -2.40 -24.93 6.19
C GLN A 293 -3.82 -24.42 5.86
N ILE A 294 -3.95 -23.13 5.55
CA ILE A 294 -5.24 -22.54 5.14
C ILE A 294 -5.76 -23.19 3.85
N LEU A 295 -4.89 -23.34 2.86
CA LEU A 295 -5.22 -23.96 1.57
C LEU A 295 -5.60 -25.44 1.70
N GLN A 296 -4.91 -26.16 2.58
CA GLN A 296 -5.21 -27.56 2.88
C GLN A 296 -6.53 -27.70 3.64
N GLU A 297 -6.79 -26.87 4.66
CA GLU A 297 -8.06 -26.84 5.39
C GLU A 297 -9.24 -26.48 4.46
N ALA A 298 -9.00 -25.66 3.43
CA ALA A 298 -9.99 -25.33 2.40
C ALA A 298 -10.18 -26.41 1.32
N GLY A 299 -9.44 -27.53 1.39
CA GLY A 299 -9.49 -28.63 0.42
C GLY A 299 -8.91 -28.29 -0.96
N LEU A 300 -8.23 -27.14 -1.09
CA LEU A 300 -7.71 -26.62 -2.36
C LEU A 300 -6.38 -27.27 -2.74
N ILE A 301 -5.61 -27.74 -1.76
CA ILE A 301 -4.40 -28.56 -1.97
C ILE A 301 -4.42 -29.80 -1.08
N SER A 302 -3.74 -30.86 -1.50
CA SER A 302 -3.55 -32.09 -0.72
C SER A 302 -2.30 -32.02 0.17
N SER A 303 -2.21 -32.93 1.14
CA SER A 303 -1.03 -33.08 2.01
C SER A 303 0.25 -33.39 1.21
N GLU A 304 0.12 -34.14 0.13
CA GLU A 304 1.22 -34.48 -0.79
C GLU A 304 1.70 -33.25 -1.56
N GLN A 305 0.76 -32.40 -2.01
CA GLN A 305 1.12 -31.14 -2.66
C GLN A 305 1.81 -30.18 -1.69
N VAL A 306 1.37 -30.13 -0.42
CA VAL A 306 2.06 -29.35 0.62
C VAL A 306 3.49 -29.86 0.81
N ALA A 307 3.69 -31.17 0.95
CA ALA A 307 5.01 -31.75 1.11
C ALA A 307 5.93 -31.47 -0.10
N ALA A 308 5.40 -31.59 -1.32
CA ALA A 308 6.14 -31.31 -2.55
C ALA A 308 6.58 -29.84 -2.65
N VAL A 309 5.72 -28.89 -2.25
CA VAL A 309 6.08 -27.47 -2.22
C VAL A 309 7.17 -27.20 -1.18
N LEU A 310 7.05 -27.76 0.02
CA LEU A 310 8.06 -27.58 1.08
C LEU A 310 9.43 -28.14 0.68
N GLN A 311 9.45 -29.29 -0.01
CA GLN A 311 10.67 -29.86 -0.55
C GLN A 311 11.30 -28.93 -1.61
N GLU A 312 10.51 -28.41 -2.56
CA GLU A 312 11.00 -27.48 -3.58
C GLU A 312 11.49 -26.16 -2.97
N GLN A 313 10.84 -25.65 -1.92
CA GLN A 313 11.34 -24.50 -1.17
C GLN A 313 12.70 -24.79 -0.54
N ALA A 314 12.89 -25.98 0.05
CA ALA A 314 14.18 -26.35 0.63
C ALA A 314 15.28 -26.48 -0.43
N GLU A 315 14.97 -27.01 -1.61
CA GLU A 315 15.90 -27.17 -2.74
C GLU A 315 16.29 -25.82 -3.39
N ASP A 316 15.37 -24.85 -3.44
CA ASP A 316 15.60 -23.49 -3.99
C ASP A 316 16.03 -22.46 -2.92
N ASN A 317 16.54 -22.91 -1.76
CA ASN A 317 16.92 -22.05 -0.64
C ASN A 317 15.84 -21.01 -0.25
N TYR A 318 14.58 -21.41 -0.33
CA TYR A 318 13.39 -20.62 0.01
C TYR A 318 13.24 -19.31 -0.80
N ARG A 319 13.85 -19.25 -1.99
CA ARG A 319 13.74 -18.08 -2.88
C ARG A 319 12.32 -17.89 -3.41
N LEU A 320 11.59 -18.98 -3.69
CA LEU A 320 10.18 -18.94 -4.06
C LEU A 320 9.26 -19.09 -2.86
N ARG A 321 8.20 -18.28 -2.84
CA ARG A 321 7.16 -18.38 -1.80
C ARG A 321 6.29 -19.61 -2.05
N PHE A 322 5.73 -20.18 -0.99
CA PHE A 322 4.86 -21.37 -1.04
C PHE A 322 3.75 -21.21 -2.10
N GLY A 323 3.07 -20.06 -2.12
CA GLY A 323 2.03 -19.76 -3.11
C GLY A 323 2.55 -19.60 -4.55
N GLU A 324 3.77 -19.11 -4.74
CA GLU A 324 4.37 -18.97 -6.08
C GLU A 324 4.67 -20.33 -6.69
N ILE A 325 5.10 -21.29 -5.89
CA ILE A 325 5.34 -22.67 -6.35
C ILE A 325 4.02 -23.34 -6.75
N LEU A 326 2.97 -23.18 -5.93
CA LEU A 326 1.63 -23.68 -6.27
C LEU A 326 1.12 -23.11 -7.59
N ALA A 327 1.29 -21.80 -7.81
CA ALA A 327 0.90 -21.13 -9.04
C ALA A 327 1.74 -21.59 -10.25
N ARG A 328 3.07 -21.72 -10.08
CA ARG A 328 3.97 -22.20 -11.15
C ARG A 328 3.66 -23.62 -11.57
N ARG A 329 3.29 -24.49 -10.63
CA ARG A 329 2.86 -25.87 -10.91
C ARG A 329 1.43 -25.96 -11.45
N GLY A 330 0.71 -24.84 -11.54
CA GLY A 330 -0.68 -24.78 -12.02
C GLY A 330 -1.68 -25.47 -11.09
N TRP A 331 -1.32 -25.73 -9.84
CA TRP A 331 -2.19 -26.42 -8.89
C TRP A 331 -3.26 -25.49 -8.32
N ILE A 332 -2.94 -24.21 -8.16
CA ILE A 332 -3.88 -23.16 -7.74
C ILE A 332 -3.62 -21.90 -8.54
N LYS A 333 -4.69 -21.18 -8.88
CA LYS A 333 -4.60 -19.88 -9.55
C LYS A 333 -4.00 -18.81 -8.60
N PRO A 334 -3.11 -17.92 -9.07
CA PRO A 334 -2.56 -16.84 -8.24
C PRO A 334 -3.64 -16.04 -7.50
N GLU A 335 -4.76 -15.76 -8.16
CA GLU A 335 -5.87 -14.99 -7.60
C GLU A 335 -6.51 -15.67 -6.39
N THR A 336 -6.58 -17.01 -6.37
CA THR A 336 -7.07 -17.77 -5.23
C THR A 336 -6.14 -17.65 -4.03
N ILE A 337 -4.83 -17.61 -4.27
CA ILE A 337 -3.80 -17.47 -3.23
C ILE A 337 -3.84 -16.06 -2.65
N ASP A 338 -3.88 -15.05 -3.52
CA ASP A 338 -3.95 -13.64 -3.13
C ASP A 338 -5.23 -13.34 -2.34
N PHE A 339 -6.36 -13.88 -2.77
CA PHE A 339 -7.62 -13.77 -2.04
C PHE A 339 -7.52 -14.35 -0.62
N LEU A 340 -6.99 -15.57 -0.47
CA LEU A 340 -6.92 -16.22 0.83
C LEU A 340 -5.87 -15.61 1.76
N ALA A 341 -4.76 -15.10 1.22
CA ALA A 341 -3.72 -14.44 2.00
C ALA A 341 -4.14 -13.03 2.46
N GLU A 342 -4.80 -12.26 1.60
CA GLU A 342 -5.03 -10.83 1.85
C GLU A 342 -6.45 -10.49 2.31
N HIS A 343 -7.45 -11.23 1.81
CA HIS A 343 -8.86 -10.86 2.00
C HIS A 343 -9.51 -11.66 3.13
N LEU A 344 -9.12 -12.93 3.34
CA LEU A 344 -9.72 -13.80 4.36
C LEU A 344 -9.67 -13.23 5.79
N PRO A 345 -8.55 -12.67 6.31
CA PRO A 345 -8.51 -12.14 7.67
C PRO A 345 -9.52 -11.00 7.90
N ASN A 346 -9.91 -10.32 6.83
CA ASN A 346 -10.84 -9.19 6.86
C ASN A 346 -12.30 -9.60 6.65
N LEU A 347 -12.58 -10.80 6.11
CA LEU A 347 -13.95 -11.27 5.83
C LEU A 347 -14.78 -11.48 7.11
N ALA A 348 -14.16 -11.94 8.20
CA ALA A 348 -14.83 -12.10 9.48
C ALA A 348 -15.20 -10.76 10.14
N ALA A 349 -14.51 -9.67 9.77
CA ALA A 349 -14.71 -8.32 10.34
C ALA A 349 -15.66 -7.44 9.52
N THR A 350 -15.99 -7.83 8.28
CA THR A 350 -16.91 -7.06 7.42
C THR A 350 -18.37 -7.29 7.81
N LYS A 351 -19.11 -6.19 8.07
CA LYS A 351 -20.56 -6.21 8.32
C LYS A 351 -21.41 -6.55 7.09
N GLU A 352 -20.85 -6.38 5.90
CA GLU A 352 -21.57 -6.56 4.64
C GLU A 352 -21.37 -8.01 4.13
N LYS A 353 -22.30 -8.90 4.51
CA LYS A 353 -22.29 -10.30 4.07
C LYS A 353 -22.67 -10.36 2.59
N LYS A 354 -21.71 -10.67 1.71
CA LYS A 354 -21.98 -10.92 0.30
C LYS A 354 -22.57 -12.32 0.08
N PRO A 355 -23.26 -12.58 -1.04
CA PRO A 355 -23.65 -13.94 -1.40
C PRO A 355 -22.43 -14.85 -1.57
N LEU A 356 -22.55 -16.14 -1.21
CA LEU A 356 -21.47 -17.13 -1.31
C LEU A 356 -20.79 -17.14 -2.70
N GLY A 357 -21.58 -17.03 -3.77
CA GLY A 357 -21.07 -16.98 -5.14
C GLY A 357 -20.10 -15.81 -5.40
N GLN A 358 -20.28 -14.66 -4.74
CA GLN A 358 -19.36 -13.53 -4.90
C GLN A 358 -18.01 -13.80 -4.23
N TYR A 359 -17.98 -14.50 -3.09
CA TYR A 359 -16.71 -14.89 -2.45
C TYR A 359 -15.97 -15.94 -3.27
N LEU A 360 -16.69 -16.93 -3.80
CA LEU A 360 -16.12 -17.95 -4.68
C LEU A 360 -15.59 -17.32 -5.99
N LYS A 361 -16.26 -16.29 -6.52
CA LYS A 361 -15.77 -15.48 -7.64
C LYS A 361 -14.49 -14.74 -7.30
N SER A 362 -14.48 -14.02 -6.18
CA SER A 362 -13.31 -13.25 -5.75
C SER A 362 -12.10 -14.15 -5.47
N ALA A 363 -12.33 -15.39 -5.06
CA ALA A 363 -11.30 -16.42 -4.93
C ALA A 363 -10.92 -17.11 -6.25
N ALA A 364 -11.46 -16.67 -7.39
CA ALA A 364 -11.28 -17.29 -8.71
C ALA A 364 -11.62 -18.79 -8.78
N LEU A 365 -12.44 -19.27 -7.83
CA LEU A 365 -12.91 -20.65 -7.72
C LEU A 365 -14.12 -20.91 -8.60
N LEU A 366 -14.92 -19.88 -8.88
CA LEU A 366 -15.98 -19.90 -9.88
C LEU A 366 -15.90 -18.65 -10.77
N ASP A 367 -16.26 -18.80 -12.03
CA ASP A 367 -16.43 -17.67 -12.96
C ASP A 367 -17.89 -17.18 -13.04
N ASP A 368 -18.11 -16.11 -13.80
CA ASP A 368 -19.43 -15.50 -13.98
C ASP A 368 -20.44 -16.44 -14.66
N ASP A 369 -19.98 -17.31 -15.57
CA ASP A 369 -20.84 -18.23 -16.30
C ASP A 369 -21.29 -19.39 -15.41
N GLN A 370 -20.37 -19.93 -14.61
CA GLN A 370 -20.66 -20.94 -13.59
C GLN A 370 -21.63 -20.40 -12.54
N ILE A 371 -21.41 -19.17 -12.05
CA ILE A 371 -22.32 -18.53 -11.09
C ILE A 371 -23.70 -18.32 -11.69
N SER A 372 -23.77 -17.78 -12.91
CA SER A 372 -25.04 -17.54 -13.60
C SER A 372 -25.80 -18.85 -13.83
N THR A 373 -25.09 -19.91 -14.23
CA THR A 373 -25.65 -21.26 -14.38
C THR A 373 -26.25 -21.77 -13.07
N LEU A 374 -25.51 -21.65 -11.96
CA LEU A 374 -25.99 -22.07 -10.63
C LEU A 374 -27.19 -21.25 -10.17
N LEU A 375 -27.23 -19.94 -10.43
CA LEU A 375 -28.35 -19.08 -10.05
C LEU A 375 -29.63 -19.37 -10.86
N ILE A 376 -29.49 -19.75 -12.14
CA ILE A 376 -30.61 -20.18 -12.99
C ILE A 376 -31.16 -21.52 -12.47
N GLU A 377 -30.28 -22.47 -12.17
CA GLU A 377 -30.67 -23.79 -11.66
C GLU A 377 -31.25 -23.72 -10.24
N GLN A 378 -30.70 -22.86 -9.37
CA GLN A 378 -31.22 -22.59 -8.04
C GLN A 378 -32.67 -22.10 -8.10
N ARG A 379 -32.99 -21.20 -9.03
CA ARG A 379 -34.35 -20.69 -9.24
C ARG A 379 -35.33 -21.77 -9.71
N LYS A 380 -34.86 -22.78 -10.45
CA LYS A 380 -35.70 -23.87 -10.97
C LYS A 380 -35.89 -25.01 -9.97
N THR A 381 -34.87 -25.32 -9.18
CA THR A 381 -34.82 -26.52 -8.34
C THR A 381 -34.95 -26.25 -6.85
N GLY A 382 -34.71 -25.01 -6.40
CA GLY A 382 -34.65 -24.64 -4.99
C GLY A 382 -33.43 -25.19 -4.23
N LYS A 383 -32.51 -25.90 -4.89
CA LYS A 383 -31.32 -26.49 -4.25
C LYS A 383 -30.34 -25.42 -3.77
N ARG A 384 -29.50 -25.77 -2.77
CA ARG A 384 -28.50 -24.85 -2.22
C ARG A 384 -27.38 -24.60 -3.23
N PHE A 385 -26.97 -23.32 -3.36
CA PHE A 385 -25.94 -22.89 -4.32
C PHE A 385 -24.66 -23.74 -4.24
N GLY A 386 -24.11 -23.93 -3.04
CA GLY A 386 -22.89 -24.70 -2.83
C GLY A 386 -23.04 -26.19 -3.17
N GLU A 387 -24.19 -26.80 -2.84
CA GLU A 387 -24.46 -28.21 -3.13
C GLU A 387 -24.50 -28.48 -4.64
N MET A 388 -25.09 -27.58 -5.42
CA MET A 388 -25.09 -27.68 -6.89
C MET A 388 -23.68 -27.54 -7.47
N ALA A 389 -22.84 -26.66 -6.90
CA ALA A 389 -21.44 -26.52 -7.33
C ALA A 389 -20.63 -27.80 -7.07
N VAL A 390 -20.89 -28.49 -5.95
CA VAL A 390 -20.28 -29.78 -5.61
C VAL A 390 -20.77 -30.89 -6.53
N HIS A 391 -22.08 -30.98 -6.77
CA HIS A 391 -22.67 -32.00 -7.64
C HIS A 391 -22.17 -31.90 -9.10
N LYS A 392 -21.85 -30.68 -9.56
CA LYS A 392 -21.25 -30.45 -10.89
C LYS A 392 -19.73 -30.71 -10.93
N GLY A 393 -19.11 -31.07 -9.81
CA GLY A 393 -17.67 -31.31 -9.72
C GLY A 393 -16.82 -30.05 -9.83
N TRP A 394 -17.42 -28.85 -9.72
CA TRP A 394 -16.68 -27.59 -9.83
C TRP A 394 -15.97 -27.21 -8.54
N LEU A 395 -16.52 -27.63 -7.39
CA LEU A 395 -15.95 -27.41 -6.07
C LEU A 395 -16.04 -28.68 -5.23
N LYS A 396 -15.17 -28.81 -4.25
CA LYS A 396 -15.27 -29.87 -3.24
C LYS A 396 -16.19 -29.44 -2.10
N ALA A 397 -16.80 -30.39 -1.41
CA ALA A 397 -17.69 -30.12 -0.28
C ALA A 397 -16.94 -29.38 0.84
N GLU A 398 -15.69 -29.78 1.09
CA GLU A 398 -14.80 -29.20 2.08
C GLU A 398 -14.53 -27.72 1.78
N THR A 399 -14.39 -27.35 0.51
CA THR A 399 -14.18 -25.95 0.10
C THR A 399 -15.40 -25.10 0.42
N ILE A 400 -16.62 -25.60 0.16
CA ILE A 400 -17.86 -24.88 0.50
C ILE A 400 -18.00 -24.74 2.02
N ASP A 401 -17.82 -25.82 2.76
CA ASP A 401 -17.94 -25.84 4.22
C ASP A 401 -16.93 -24.91 4.89
N TRP A 402 -15.73 -24.87 4.34
CA TRP A 402 -14.69 -23.98 4.79
C TRP A 402 -15.08 -22.52 4.55
N PHE A 403 -15.52 -22.13 3.35
CA PHE A 403 -15.97 -20.75 3.09
C PHE A 403 -17.16 -20.33 3.97
N LEU A 404 -18.12 -21.22 4.20
CA LEU A 404 -19.27 -20.97 5.07
C LEU A 404 -18.85 -20.71 6.53
N LYS A 405 -17.81 -21.39 7.03
CA LYS A 405 -17.26 -21.16 8.37
C LYS A 405 -16.79 -19.71 8.57
N TYR A 406 -16.24 -19.08 7.53
CA TYR A 406 -15.67 -17.73 7.62
C TYR A 406 -16.66 -16.63 7.24
N VAL A 407 -17.55 -16.89 6.28
CA VAL A 407 -18.47 -15.88 5.73
C VAL A 407 -19.82 -15.87 6.45
N ALA A 408 -20.26 -17.01 6.99
CA ALA A 408 -21.55 -17.16 7.65
C ALA A 408 -21.49 -18.14 8.83
N PRO A 409 -20.73 -17.83 9.90
CA PRO A 409 -20.56 -18.72 11.06
C PRO A 409 -21.89 -19.09 11.75
N GLU A 410 -22.90 -18.21 11.66
CA GLU A 410 -24.25 -18.40 12.21
C GLU A 410 -25.11 -19.44 11.46
N LEU A 411 -24.79 -19.78 10.21
CA LEU A 411 -25.52 -20.84 9.50
C LEU A 411 -25.14 -22.25 9.96
N LYS A 412 -23.99 -22.40 10.65
CA LYS A 412 -23.56 -23.69 11.22
C LYS A 412 -24.21 -23.98 12.58
N SER A 413 -24.69 -22.96 13.30
CA SER A 413 -25.45 -23.16 14.54
C SER A 413 -26.90 -23.57 14.29
N MET A 414 -27.40 -23.42 13.06
CA MET A 414 -28.72 -23.92 12.64
C MET A 414 -28.73 -25.37 12.13
N SER A 415 -27.57 -26.05 12.11
CA SER A 415 -27.44 -27.47 11.74
C SER A 415 -27.10 -28.38 12.93
N LEU A 416 -27.22 -27.88 14.16
CA LEU A 416 -27.02 -28.64 15.41
C LEU A 416 -28.23 -28.55 16.36
N VAL A 417 -29.42 -28.25 15.85
CA VAL A 417 -30.71 -28.51 16.53
C VAL A 417 -31.62 -29.25 15.57
#